data_AF-A0AAE0LJM8-F1
#
_entry.id   AF-A0AAE0LJM8-F1
#
_cell.length_a   1.000
_cell.length_b   1.000
_cell.length_c   1.000
_cell.angle_alpha   90.00
_cell.angle_beta   90.00
_cell.angle_gamma   90.00
#
_symmetry.space_group_name_H-M   'P 1'
#
loop_
_entity.id
_entity.type
_entity.pdbx_description
1 polymer ?
#
loop_
_entity_poly.entity_id
_entity_poly.type
_entity_poly.pdbx_seq_one_letter_code
_entity_poly.pdbx_strand_id
1 'polypeptide(L)'
;MRGCHPFMNKKWTLAEVMAFIKNKTNSELFKMQEQNIDECDVFSDTPIFVMAKMLRWRYPDARFVMTTRELDPWLDSTGRLMEYKCPRIAKGWKEFHRWYYGPGCHDDVVWRRRYVEHHVRMLKMFEGQLLLIPLEMPDDEKFKSLLTYLDCEAVEDTHYIFKQHALGQQTTAGGSGFDKIAP
;
A
#
# COMPACT_ATOMS: atom_id res chain seq x y z
N MET A 1 -28.38 5.37 -8.31
CA MET A 1 -27.38 4.28 -8.51
C MET A 1 -26.12 4.91 -9.10
N ARG A 2 -25.04 5.07 -8.32
CA ARG A 2 -23.76 5.59 -8.86
C ARG A 2 -23.03 4.42 -9.51
N GLY A 3 -22.74 4.54 -10.81
CA GLY A 3 -22.19 3.47 -11.63
C GLY A 3 -20.88 2.92 -11.08
N CYS A 4 -20.71 1.60 -11.19
CA CYS A 4 -19.42 0.95 -10.98
C CYS A 4 -18.33 1.68 -11.78
N HIS A 5 -17.19 1.96 -11.14
CA HIS A 5 -16.09 2.69 -11.75
C HIS A 5 -15.69 2.02 -13.09
N PRO A 6 -15.48 2.77 -14.19
CA PRO A 6 -15.25 2.23 -15.54
C PRO A 6 -13.98 1.35 -15.68
N PHE A 7 -13.25 1.12 -14.60
CA PHE A 7 -12.12 0.19 -14.53
C PHE A 7 -12.53 -1.29 -14.60
N MET A 8 -13.80 -1.61 -14.36
CA MET A 8 -14.20 -2.96 -13.92
C MET A 8 -14.40 -3.98 -15.05
N ASN A 9 -14.74 -3.57 -16.28
CA ASN A 9 -15.20 -4.52 -17.31
C ASN A 9 -14.34 -4.57 -18.59
N LYS A 10 -13.27 -3.78 -18.67
CA LYS A 10 -12.38 -3.74 -19.85
C LYS A 10 -11.08 -4.49 -19.57
N LYS A 11 -10.58 -5.24 -20.55
CA LYS A 11 -9.17 -5.66 -20.62
C LYS A 11 -8.38 -4.44 -21.07
N TRP A 12 -7.57 -3.89 -20.18
CA TRP A 12 -6.74 -2.72 -20.48
C TRP A 12 -5.38 -3.20 -20.96
N THR A 13 -4.84 -2.58 -22.00
CA THR A 13 -3.42 -2.74 -22.34
C THR A 13 -2.55 -1.93 -21.36
N LEU A 14 -1.26 -2.25 -21.27
CA LEU A 14 -0.30 -1.46 -20.50
C LEU A 14 -0.37 0.03 -20.90
N ALA A 15 -0.40 0.31 -22.20
CA ALA A 15 -0.53 1.67 -22.72
C ALA A 15 -1.82 2.35 -22.27
N GLU A 16 -2.95 1.63 -22.17
CA GLU A 16 -4.21 2.22 -21.71
C GLU A 16 -4.24 2.45 -20.20
N VAL A 17 -3.68 1.54 -19.38
CA VAL A 17 -3.55 1.76 -17.93
C VAL A 17 -2.64 2.96 -17.69
N MET A 18 -1.50 3.02 -18.36
CA MET A 18 -0.55 4.13 -18.23
C MET A 18 -1.13 5.42 -18.79
N ALA A 19 -1.86 5.40 -19.90
CA ALA A 19 -2.56 6.58 -20.41
C ALA A 19 -3.68 7.01 -19.46
N PHE A 20 -4.42 6.09 -18.85
CA PHE A 20 -5.42 6.44 -17.84
C PHE A 20 -4.79 7.09 -16.62
N ILE A 21 -3.71 6.50 -16.10
CA ILE A 21 -2.97 7.04 -14.95
C ILE A 21 -2.36 8.41 -15.31
N LYS A 22 -1.69 8.52 -16.46
CA LYS A 22 -1.11 9.78 -16.99
C LYS A 22 -2.19 10.85 -17.25
N ASN A 23 -3.38 10.47 -17.72
CA ASN A 23 -4.48 11.39 -17.98
C ASN A 23 -5.27 11.79 -16.72
N LYS A 24 -5.23 10.97 -15.66
CA LYS A 24 -5.94 11.24 -14.39
C LYS A 24 -5.06 11.85 -13.32
N THR A 25 -3.76 11.63 -13.42
CA THR A 25 -2.75 12.20 -12.54
C THR A 25 -1.69 12.76 -13.49
N ASN A 26 -1.53 14.08 -13.58
CA ASN A 26 -0.42 14.71 -14.32
C ASN A 26 0.92 14.48 -13.57
N SER A 27 1.07 13.30 -12.98
CA SER A 27 1.97 13.04 -11.88
C SER A 27 3.22 12.34 -12.41
N GLU A 28 4.32 13.08 -12.37
CA GLU A 28 5.68 12.59 -12.62
C GLU A 28 6.03 11.34 -11.78
N LEU A 29 5.33 11.09 -10.66
CA LEU A 29 5.49 9.87 -9.84
C LEU A 29 5.43 8.58 -10.67
N PHE A 30 4.47 8.50 -11.60
CA PHE A 30 4.25 7.27 -12.35
C PHE A 30 5.27 7.08 -13.48
N LYS A 31 5.84 8.18 -14.00
CA LYS A 31 6.91 8.09 -15.01
C LYS A 31 8.21 7.58 -14.39
N MET A 32 8.53 8.03 -13.17
CA MET A 32 9.73 7.59 -12.46
C MET A 32 9.68 6.10 -12.10
N GLN A 33 8.49 5.59 -11.75
CA GLN A 33 8.33 4.16 -11.43
C GLN A 33 8.31 3.25 -12.67
N GLU A 34 7.89 3.75 -13.84
CA GLU A 34 7.87 2.97 -15.08
C GLU A 34 9.30 2.66 -15.59
N GLN A 35 10.23 3.59 -15.44
CA GLN A 35 11.57 3.47 -16.02
C GLN A 35 12.46 2.44 -15.32
N ASN A 36 12.18 2.11 -14.06
CA ASN A 36 13.02 1.21 -13.25
C ASN A 36 12.27 -0.04 -12.80
N ILE A 37 11.06 -0.28 -13.32
CA ILE A 37 10.22 -1.39 -12.85
C ILE A 37 10.87 -2.74 -13.15
N ASP A 38 11.59 -2.86 -14.27
CA ASP A 38 12.25 -4.11 -14.64
C ASP A 38 13.56 -4.37 -13.86
N GLU A 39 14.03 -3.39 -13.09
CA GLU A 39 15.25 -3.48 -12.26
C GLU A 39 14.95 -3.82 -10.79
N CYS A 40 13.67 -3.91 -10.42
CA CYS A 40 13.24 -4.13 -9.04
C CYS A 40 12.71 -5.56 -8.85
N ASP A 41 13.17 -6.24 -7.80
CA ASP A 41 12.65 -7.56 -7.42
C ASP A 41 11.33 -7.48 -6.64
N VAL A 42 11.11 -6.36 -5.94
CA VAL A 42 9.96 -6.17 -5.03
C VAL A 42 9.39 -4.77 -5.16
N PHE A 43 8.05 -4.68 -5.13
CA PHE A 43 7.31 -3.43 -5.10
C PHE A 43 6.38 -3.37 -3.90
N SER A 44 6.32 -2.22 -3.24
CA SER A 44 5.42 -2.02 -2.11
C SER A 44 4.94 -0.57 -2.02
N ASP A 45 3.95 -0.35 -1.14
CA ASP A 45 3.36 0.94 -0.82
C ASP A 45 2.66 1.63 -2.01
N THR A 46 2.37 2.90 -1.83
CA THR A 46 1.67 3.78 -2.75
C THR A 46 2.68 4.36 -3.74
N PRO A 47 2.36 4.46 -5.04
CA PRO A 47 1.12 4.07 -5.69
C PRO A 47 1.11 2.63 -6.24
N ILE A 48 2.07 1.77 -5.91
CA ILE A 48 2.23 0.42 -6.51
C ILE A 48 0.93 -0.40 -6.45
N PHE A 49 0.19 -0.35 -5.34
CA PHE A 49 -1.03 -1.16 -5.21
C PHE A 49 -2.11 -0.82 -6.25
N VAL A 50 -2.13 0.40 -6.84
CA VAL A 50 -3.08 0.72 -7.92
C VAL A 50 -2.69 0.07 -9.24
N MET A 51 -1.43 -0.33 -9.36
CA MET A 51 -0.85 -1.00 -10.53
C MET A 51 -0.91 -2.52 -10.42
N ALA A 52 -1.44 -3.09 -9.32
CA ALA A 52 -1.43 -4.53 -9.07
C ALA A 52 -1.95 -5.39 -10.23
N LYS A 53 -3.04 -4.96 -10.91
CA LYS A 53 -3.57 -5.66 -12.10
C LYS A 53 -2.58 -5.69 -13.26
N MET A 54 -1.88 -4.58 -13.48
CA MET A 54 -0.86 -4.45 -14.53
C MET A 54 0.36 -5.30 -14.17
N LEU A 55 0.83 -5.23 -12.92
CA LEU A 55 1.94 -6.03 -12.42
C LEU A 55 1.67 -7.53 -12.58
N ARG A 56 0.46 -8.00 -12.24
CA ARG A 56 0.05 -9.39 -12.48
C ARG A 56 0.12 -9.81 -13.94
N TRP A 57 -0.24 -8.92 -14.84
CA TRP A 57 -0.19 -9.22 -16.27
C TRP A 57 1.25 -9.20 -16.81
N ARG A 58 2.08 -8.28 -16.33
CA ARG A 58 3.48 -8.12 -16.76
C ARG A 58 4.38 -9.23 -16.20
N TYR A 59 4.15 -9.64 -14.95
CA TYR A 59 4.92 -10.65 -14.23
C TYR A 59 4.00 -11.78 -13.78
N PRO A 60 3.64 -12.73 -14.67
CA PRO A 60 2.68 -13.78 -14.37
C PRO A 60 3.15 -14.74 -13.26
N ASP A 61 4.47 -14.87 -13.09
CA ASP A 61 5.10 -15.71 -12.07
C ASP A 61 5.39 -14.95 -10.76
N ALA A 62 5.03 -13.67 -10.69
CA ALA A 62 5.20 -12.89 -9.47
C ALA A 62 4.30 -13.42 -8.34
N ARG A 63 4.84 -13.41 -7.12
CA ARG A 63 4.10 -13.72 -5.90
C ARG A 63 3.55 -12.43 -5.29
N PHE A 64 2.34 -12.48 -4.76
CA PHE A 64 1.62 -11.31 -4.25
C PHE A 64 1.39 -11.44 -2.75
N VAL A 65 1.74 -10.38 -2.00
CA VAL A 65 1.54 -10.30 -0.56
C VAL A 65 0.66 -9.09 -0.27
N MET A 66 -0.38 -9.27 0.54
CA MET A 66 -1.19 -8.18 1.07
C MET A 66 -1.08 -8.17 2.59
N THR A 67 -0.55 -7.08 3.14
CA THR A 67 -0.66 -6.82 4.57
C THR A 67 -2.07 -6.37 4.92
N THR A 68 -2.61 -6.88 6.02
CA THR A 68 -3.97 -6.58 6.49
C THR A 68 -3.93 -6.08 7.92
N ARG A 69 -4.94 -5.29 8.30
CA ARG A 69 -5.11 -4.73 9.64
C ARG A 69 -6.60 -4.47 9.82
N GLU A 70 -7.12 -4.61 11.03
CA GLU A 70 -8.51 -4.26 11.32
C GLU A 70 -8.85 -2.83 10.85
N LEU A 71 -10.05 -2.65 10.30
CA LEU A 71 -10.45 -1.44 9.58
C LEU A 71 -10.38 -0.18 10.45
N ASP A 72 -10.89 -0.23 11.68
CA ASP A 72 -10.93 0.94 12.57
C ASP A 72 -9.51 1.33 13.06
N PRO A 73 -8.65 0.40 13.52
CA PRO A 73 -7.24 0.71 13.79
C PRO A 73 -6.47 1.23 12.56
N TRP A 74 -6.79 0.75 11.36
CA TRP A 74 -6.22 1.28 10.12
C TRP A 74 -6.67 2.71 9.84
N LEU A 75 -7.97 3.02 10.01
CA LEU A 75 -8.51 4.37 9.83
C LEU A 75 -7.86 5.36 10.79
N ASP A 76 -7.77 5.04 12.08
CA ASP A 76 -7.14 5.91 13.08
C ASP A 76 -5.65 6.15 12.77
N SER A 77 -4.90 5.08 12.50
CA SER A 77 -3.47 5.19 12.17
C SER A 77 -3.23 6.04 10.92
N THR A 78 -4.04 5.85 9.88
CA THR A 78 -3.88 6.61 8.64
C THR A 78 -4.41 8.04 8.74
N GLY A 79 -5.45 8.29 9.53
CA GLY A 79 -5.93 9.63 9.87
C GLY A 79 -4.83 10.47 10.49
N ARG A 80 -4.21 9.97 11.57
CA ARG A 80 -3.08 10.64 12.24
C ARG A 80 -1.89 10.89 11.30
N LEU A 81 -1.56 9.90 10.47
CA LEU A 81 -0.50 10.05 9.47
C LEU A 81 -0.82 11.17 8.46
N MET A 82 -2.07 11.25 8.01
CA MET A 82 -2.49 12.25 7.03
C MET A 82 -2.60 13.64 7.62
N GLU A 83 -3.02 13.81 8.87
CA GLU A 83 -2.96 15.09 9.57
C GLU A 83 -1.54 15.65 9.58
N TYR A 84 -0.56 14.79 9.87
CA TYR A 84 0.85 15.17 9.85
C TYR A 84 1.38 15.42 8.42
N LYS A 85 1.07 14.53 7.47
CA LYS A 85 1.64 14.60 6.11
C LYS A 85 0.98 15.67 5.26
N CYS A 86 -0.34 15.84 5.32
CA CYS A 86 -1.15 16.65 4.41
C CYS A 86 -0.58 18.05 4.08
N PRO A 87 -0.13 18.86 5.07
CA PRO A 87 0.44 20.17 4.80
C PRO A 87 1.74 20.09 3.97
N ARG A 88 2.46 18.97 4.08
CA ARG A 88 3.80 18.70 3.54
C ARG A 88 3.80 17.83 2.28
N ILE A 89 2.63 17.35 1.84
CA ILE A 89 2.53 16.48 0.66
C ILE A 89 2.88 17.28 -0.61
N ALA A 90 3.83 16.77 -1.40
CA ALA A 90 4.17 17.34 -2.71
C ALA A 90 2.95 17.35 -3.65
N LYS A 91 2.91 18.30 -4.61
CA LYS A 91 1.73 18.50 -5.48
C LYS A 91 1.26 17.21 -6.18
N GLY A 92 2.17 16.44 -6.78
CA GLY A 92 1.82 15.19 -7.48
C GLY A 92 1.21 14.12 -6.55
N TRP A 93 1.65 14.07 -5.30
CA TRP A 93 1.06 13.21 -4.28
C TRP A 93 -0.33 13.68 -3.84
N LYS A 94 -0.57 14.99 -3.75
CA LYS A 94 -1.92 15.54 -3.47
C LYS A 94 -2.91 15.17 -4.58
N GLU A 95 -2.47 15.17 -5.83
CA GLU A 95 -3.30 14.77 -6.98
C GLU A 95 -3.63 13.27 -6.93
N PHE A 96 -2.64 12.41 -6.68
CA PHE A 96 -2.87 10.97 -6.48
C PHE A 96 -3.85 10.73 -5.32
N HIS A 97 -3.62 11.36 -4.16
CA HIS A 97 -4.49 11.23 -3.00
C HIS A 97 -5.92 11.64 -3.33
N ARG A 98 -6.10 12.78 -4.01
CA ARG A 98 -7.41 13.25 -4.43
C ARG A 98 -8.12 12.26 -5.34
N TRP A 99 -7.40 11.70 -6.30
CA TRP A 99 -7.95 10.74 -7.26
C TRP A 99 -8.35 9.42 -6.58
N TYR A 100 -7.48 8.87 -5.72
CA TYR A 100 -7.72 7.57 -5.11
C TYR A 100 -8.60 7.65 -3.86
N TYR A 101 -8.21 8.49 -2.90
CA TYR A 101 -8.82 8.62 -1.57
C TYR A 101 -9.89 9.72 -1.47
N GLY A 102 -10.14 10.48 -2.54
CA GLY A 102 -11.15 11.54 -2.56
C GLY A 102 -10.62 12.90 -2.11
N PRO A 103 -11.48 13.95 -2.10
CA PRO A 103 -11.05 15.30 -1.77
C PRO A 103 -10.58 15.41 -0.32
N GLY A 104 -9.68 16.35 -0.06
CA GLY A 104 -9.12 16.56 1.27
C GLY A 104 -8.01 15.57 1.61
N CYS A 105 -7.67 15.51 2.90
CA CYS A 105 -6.57 14.70 3.40
C CYS A 105 -7.03 13.49 4.22
N HIS A 106 -8.23 13.55 4.81
CA HIS A 106 -8.89 12.43 5.45
C HIS A 106 -10.41 12.64 5.40
N ASP A 107 -11.14 11.62 4.97
CA ASP A 107 -12.61 11.57 4.98
C ASP A 107 -12.98 10.12 5.34
N ASP A 108 -13.34 9.89 6.60
CA ASP A 108 -13.63 8.55 7.15
C ASP A 108 -14.60 7.75 6.27
N VAL A 109 -15.65 8.39 5.76
CA VAL A 109 -16.68 7.71 4.97
C VAL A 109 -16.09 7.22 3.66
N VAL A 110 -15.32 8.08 2.97
CA VAL A 110 -14.65 7.71 1.73
C VAL A 110 -13.58 6.66 1.97
N TRP A 111 -12.75 6.83 3.01
CA TRP A 111 -11.62 5.96 3.31
C TRP A 111 -12.08 4.57 3.73
N ARG A 112 -13.11 4.47 4.59
CA ARG A 112 -13.74 3.21 4.95
C ARG A 112 -14.22 2.44 3.72
N ARG A 113 -14.94 3.13 2.83
CA ARG A 113 -15.40 2.53 1.58
C ARG A 113 -14.22 2.06 0.73
N ARG A 114 -13.19 2.89 0.56
CA ARG A 114 -11.99 2.55 -0.23
C ARG A 114 -11.22 1.36 0.33
N TYR A 115 -11.10 1.26 1.64
CA TYR A 115 -10.47 0.13 2.31
C TYR A 115 -11.19 -1.17 1.96
N VAL A 116 -12.52 -1.21 2.13
CA VAL A 116 -13.33 -2.41 1.86
C VAL A 116 -13.30 -2.76 0.38
N GLU A 117 -13.49 -1.77 -0.51
CA GLU A 117 -13.39 -1.94 -1.96
C GLU A 117 -12.02 -2.50 -2.37
N HIS A 118 -10.94 -1.99 -1.78
CA HIS A 118 -9.58 -2.45 -2.05
C HIS A 118 -9.39 -3.90 -1.62
N HIS A 119 -9.77 -4.26 -0.39
CA HIS A 119 -9.63 -5.63 0.13
C HIS A 119 -10.39 -6.64 -0.73
N VAL A 120 -11.68 -6.39 -0.99
CA VAL A 120 -12.50 -7.28 -1.84
C VAL A 120 -11.89 -7.41 -3.22
N ARG A 121 -11.41 -6.31 -3.81
CA ARG A 121 -10.79 -6.31 -5.13
C ARG A 121 -9.49 -7.12 -5.15
N MET A 122 -8.61 -6.96 -4.17
CA MET A 122 -7.32 -7.68 -4.12
C MET A 122 -7.55 -9.18 -3.90
N LEU A 123 -8.40 -9.54 -2.95
CA LEU A 123 -8.76 -10.95 -2.68
C LEU A 123 -9.32 -11.63 -3.94
N LYS A 124 -10.26 -10.98 -4.62
CA LYS A 124 -10.84 -11.50 -5.87
C LYS A 124 -9.82 -11.55 -7.01
N MET A 125 -8.96 -10.54 -7.11
CA MET A 125 -7.98 -10.47 -8.20
C MET A 125 -6.93 -11.57 -8.06
N PHE A 126 -6.45 -11.85 -6.86
CA PHE A 126 -5.34 -12.76 -6.61
C PHE A 126 -5.78 -14.05 -5.91
N GLU A 127 -7.01 -14.50 -6.17
CA GLU A 127 -7.56 -15.74 -5.62
C GLU A 127 -6.62 -16.92 -5.92
N GLY A 128 -6.23 -17.64 -4.86
CA GLY A 128 -5.28 -18.76 -4.93
C GLY A 128 -3.80 -18.36 -5.09
N GLN A 129 -3.49 -17.07 -5.23
CA GLN A 129 -2.14 -16.56 -5.46
C GLN A 129 -1.70 -15.50 -4.43
N LEU A 130 -2.57 -15.08 -3.51
CA LEU A 130 -2.30 -14.02 -2.54
C LEU A 130 -1.94 -14.59 -1.17
N LEU A 131 -0.79 -14.18 -0.63
CA LEU A 131 -0.49 -14.33 0.79
C LEU A 131 -1.09 -13.15 1.57
N LEU A 132 -1.85 -13.45 2.63
CA LEU A 132 -2.35 -12.46 3.58
C LEU A 132 -1.48 -12.47 4.83
N ILE A 133 -0.98 -11.29 5.22
CA ILE A 133 -0.20 -11.12 6.45
C ILE A 133 -0.89 -10.08 7.34
N PRO A 134 -1.58 -10.49 8.41
CA PRO A 134 -2.06 -9.57 9.44
C PRO A 134 -0.89 -8.79 10.06
N LEU A 135 -1.03 -7.48 10.21
CA LEU A 135 0.01 -6.65 10.82
C LEU A 135 0.18 -6.96 12.32
N GLU A 136 -0.87 -7.47 12.96
CA GLU A 136 -0.92 -7.93 14.35
C GLU A 136 -0.25 -9.29 14.56
N MET A 137 0.05 -10.04 13.49
CA MET A 137 0.75 -11.32 13.57
C MET A 137 2.17 -11.14 14.16
N PRO A 138 2.66 -12.05 15.03
CA PRO A 138 4.03 -12.00 15.52
C PRO A 138 5.06 -11.97 14.38
N ASP A 139 6.11 -11.18 14.51
CA ASP A 139 7.10 -10.97 13.43
C ASP A 139 7.78 -12.28 12.98
N ASP A 140 8.05 -13.19 13.91
CA ASP A 140 8.63 -14.50 13.60
C ASP A 140 7.65 -15.35 12.75
N GLU A 141 6.34 -15.24 12.99
CA GLU A 141 5.31 -15.91 12.19
C GLU A 141 5.12 -15.26 10.82
N LYS A 142 5.17 -13.92 10.75
CA LYS A 142 5.16 -13.18 9.47
C LYS A 142 6.32 -13.61 8.59
N PHE A 143 7.51 -13.65 9.16
CA PHE A 143 8.74 -14.01 8.46
C PHE A 143 8.70 -15.45 7.97
N LYS A 144 8.28 -16.40 8.82
CA LYS A 144 8.10 -17.81 8.44
C LYS A 144 7.07 -17.98 7.31
N SER A 145 5.96 -17.25 7.38
CA SER A 145 4.92 -17.26 6.35
C SER A 145 5.44 -16.75 5.02
N LEU A 146 6.23 -15.67 5.03
CA LEU A 146 6.89 -15.13 3.83
C LEU A 146 7.87 -16.13 3.24
N LEU A 147 8.77 -16.72 4.04
CA LEU A 147 9.74 -17.70 3.55
C LEU A 147 9.07 -18.92 2.90
N THR A 148 8.05 -19.46 3.57
CA THR A 148 7.27 -20.59 3.04
C THR A 148 6.57 -20.19 1.74
N TYR A 149 5.95 -19.01 1.72
CA TYR A 149 5.24 -18.50 0.55
C TYR A 149 6.16 -18.07 -0.60
N LEU A 150 7.43 -17.75 -0.34
CA LEU A 150 8.43 -17.43 -1.36
C LEU A 150 9.26 -18.66 -1.79
N ASP A 151 9.07 -19.80 -1.13
CA ASP A 151 9.87 -21.02 -1.33
C ASP A 151 11.38 -20.72 -1.17
N CYS A 152 11.71 -20.04 -0.09
CA CYS A 152 13.07 -19.61 0.23
C CYS A 152 13.46 -20.08 1.64
N GLU A 153 14.74 -20.39 1.82
CA GLU A 153 15.30 -20.67 3.14
C GLU A 153 15.74 -19.39 3.85
N ALA A 154 15.68 -19.40 5.18
CA ALA A 154 16.23 -18.29 5.96
C ALA A 154 17.77 -18.30 5.84
N VAL A 155 18.36 -17.14 5.56
CA VAL A 155 19.81 -16.93 5.72
C VAL A 155 20.02 -16.33 7.11
N GLU A 156 21.02 -16.77 7.88
CA GLU A 156 21.19 -16.43 9.31
C GLU A 156 21.06 -14.92 9.64
N ASP A 157 21.44 -14.03 8.71
CA ASP A 157 21.37 -12.57 8.88
C ASP A 157 19.99 -11.93 8.59
N THR A 158 19.08 -12.64 7.92
CA THR A 158 17.80 -12.07 7.46
C THR A 158 16.80 -11.84 8.59
N HIS A 159 16.85 -12.64 9.65
CA HIS A 159 15.95 -12.49 10.81
C HIS A 159 16.28 -11.25 11.64
N TYR A 160 17.56 -10.88 11.72
CA TYR A 160 18.04 -9.71 12.46
C TYR A 160 17.60 -8.40 11.80
N ILE A 161 17.69 -8.31 10.47
CA ILE A 161 17.27 -7.13 9.70
C ILE A 161 15.76 -6.92 9.82
N PHE A 162 14.96 -7.99 9.79
CA PHE A 162 13.51 -7.91 9.94
C PHE A 162 13.09 -7.29 11.28
N LYS A 163 13.74 -7.71 12.38
CA LYS A 163 13.46 -7.18 13.74
C LYS A 163 13.85 -5.71 13.89
N GLN A 164 14.98 -5.29 13.33
CA GLN A 164 15.46 -3.90 13.44
C GLN A 164 14.55 -2.91 12.69
N HIS A 165 14.01 -3.27 11.53
CA HIS A 165 13.07 -2.41 10.80
C HIS A 165 11.68 -2.34 11.43
N ALA A 166 11.18 -3.45 12.00
CA ALA A 166 9.92 -3.45 12.74
C ALA A 166 9.98 -2.57 14.00
N LEU A 167 11.11 -2.58 14.71
CA LEU A 167 11.34 -1.76 15.91
C LEU A 167 11.69 -0.30 15.55
N GLY A 168 12.39 -0.06 14.44
CA GLY A 168 12.73 1.29 13.96
C GLY A 168 11.51 2.13 13.55
N GLN A 169 10.45 1.50 13.05
CA GLN A 169 9.19 2.19 12.71
C GLN A 169 8.32 2.54 13.93
N GLN A 170 8.69 2.12 15.15
CA GLN A 170 8.06 2.63 16.38
C GLN A 170 8.56 4.04 16.78
N THR A 171 9.52 4.61 16.07
CA THR A 171 9.94 6.00 16.31
C THR A 171 9.28 6.96 15.33
N THR A 172 8.59 7.97 15.90
CA THR A 172 8.00 9.17 15.27
C THR A 172 6.52 9.14 14.83
N ALA A 173 5.64 8.63 15.71
CA ALA A 173 4.31 9.24 15.89
C ALA A 173 3.82 9.04 17.33
N GLY A 174 4.11 10.02 18.21
CA GLY A 174 3.43 10.14 19.51
C GLY A 174 4.21 9.67 20.74
N GLY A 175 5.45 10.13 20.91
CA GLY A 175 6.17 10.12 22.19
C GLY A 175 6.59 11.52 22.58
N SER A 176 5.63 12.46 22.67
CA SER A 176 5.90 13.76 23.28
C SER A 176 6.14 13.56 24.77
N GLY A 177 7.38 13.76 25.20
CA GLY A 177 7.67 14.06 26.59
C GLY A 177 6.89 15.32 26.99
N PHE A 178 5.80 15.12 27.70
CA PHE A 178 5.14 16.12 28.53
C PHE A 178 4.89 15.48 29.89
N ASP A 179 5.98 15.13 30.57
CA ASP A 179 5.99 14.95 32.02
C ASP A 179 7.25 15.61 32.54
N LYS A 180 7.10 16.86 32.97
CA LYS A 180 7.82 17.56 34.05
C LYS A 180 7.68 19.07 33.88
N ILE A 181 6.50 19.59 34.21
CA ILE A 181 6.42 20.80 35.04
C ILE A 181 5.29 20.53 36.05
N ALA A 182 5.69 20.12 37.25
CA ALA A 182 4.88 20.25 38.46
C ALA A 182 5.45 21.47 39.24
N PRO A 183 4.62 22.10 40.09
CA PRO A 183 4.51 23.55 40.27
C PRO A 183 5.76 24.27 40.77
#